data_AF-A0A833LUP7-F1
#
_entry.id   AF-A0A833LUP7-F1
#
_cell.length_a   1.000
_cell.length_b   1.000
_cell.length_c   1.000
_cell.angle_alpha   90.00
_cell.angle_beta   90.00
_cell.angle_gamma   90.00
#
_symmetry.space_group_name_H-M   'P 1'
#
loop_
_entity.id
_entity.type
_entity.pdbx_description
1 polymer ?
#
loop_
_entity_poly.entity_id
_entity_poly.type
_entity_poly.pdbx_seq_one_letter_code
_entity_poly.pdbx_strand_id
1 'polypeptide(L)'
;MSEKGKPSFYKKMNKQYPEIFTSLENLGTTLRKAGPLDEKTSHLVQLAAAAACHSEGSVCSHARRAMQAGATPEEINHTLLLLVSTIGFPQTMAAMSWAEQVMEKKQKGK
;
A
#
# COMPACT_ATOMS: atom_id res chain seq x y z
N MET A 1 -3.90 17.79 -15.05
CA MET A 1 -3.53 19.07 -14.39
C MET A 1 -3.33 18.80 -12.91
N SER A 2 -2.14 19.08 -12.38
CA SER A 2 -1.74 18.73 -11.02
C SER A 2 -2.34 19.74 -10.02
N GLU A 3 -3.23 19.31 -9.13
CA GLU A 3 -3.69 20.10 -7.98
C GLU A 3 -2.56 20.25 -6.94
N LYS A 4 -1.51 21.00 -7.27
CA LYS A 4 -0.52 21.49 -6.30
C LYS A 4 -1.15 22.63 -5.51
N GLY A 5 -1.74 22.32 -4.35
CA GLY A 5 -2.14 23.37 -3.39
C GLY A 5 -3.17 22.98 -2.34
N LYS A 6 -4.00 21.96 -2.56
CA LYS A 6 -4.97 21.52 -1.55
C LYS A 6 -4.34 20.46 -0.63
N PRO A 7 -4.41 20.61 0.71
CA PRO A 7 -4.11 19.50 1.61
C PRO A 7 -4.99 18.32 1.22
N SER A 8 -4.43 17.11 1.10
CA SER A 8 -5.26 15.95 0.81
C SER A 8 -6.36 15.83 1.87
N PHE A 9 -7.51 15.30 1.48
CA PHE A 9 -8.63 15.06 2.41
C PHE A 9 -8.16 14.34 3.69
N TYR A 10 -7.21 13.41 3.55
CA TYR A 10 -6.51 12.75 4.66
C TYR A 10 -5.84 13.74 5.62
N LYS A 11 -5.08 14.73 5.14
CA LYS A 11 -4.45 15.77 5.98
C LYS A 11 -5.48 16.61 6.71
N LYS A 12 -6.61 16.94 6.05
CA LYS A 12 -7.71 17.68 6.68
C LYS A 12 -8.33 16.88 7.84
N MET A 13 -8.62 15.59 7.60
CA MET A 13 -9.19 14.70 8.61
C MET A 13 -8.23 14.47 9.79
N ASN A 14 -6.92 14.35 9.53
CA ASN A 14 -5.92 14.23 10.59
C ASN A 14 -5.88 15.46 11.52
N LYS A 15 -5.99 16.67 10.95
CA LYS A 15 -6.07 17.90 11.76
C LYS A 15 -7.34 17.97 12.60
N GLN A 16 -8.45 17.45 12.08
CA GLN A 16 -9.77 17.53 12.73
C GLN A 16 -9.96 16.44 13.80
N TYR A 17 -9.41 15.24 13.58
CA TYR A 17 -9.58 14.08 14.46
C TYR A 17 -8.23 13.41 14.78
N PRO A 18 -7.28 14.11 15.39
CA PRO A 18 -5.90 13.63 15.54
C PRO A 18 -5.80 12.32 16.34
N GLU A 19 -6.64 12.11 17.36
CA GLU A 19 -6.61 10.89 18.17
C GLU A 19 -6.96 9.63 17.38
N ILE A 20 -7.86 9.72 16.39
CA ILE A 20 -8.20 8.59 15.52
C ILE A 20 -6.97 8.17 14.70
N PHE A 21 -6.23 9.14 14.16
CA PHE A 21 -5.06 8.87 13.34
C PHE A 21 -3.90 8.33 14.17
N THR A 22 -3.66 8.90 15.36
CA THR A 22 -2.68 8.37 16.31
C THR A 22 -3.02 6.94 16.72
N SER A 23 -4.29 6.65 17.01
CA SER A 23 -4.74 5.30 17.36
C SER A 23 -4.57 4.31 16.20
N LEU A 24 -4.88 4.74 14.97
CA LEU A 24 -4.69 3.92 13.77
C LEU A 24 -3.21 3.62 13.50
N GLU A 25 -2.33 4.61 13.69
CA GLU A 25 -0.87 4.44 13.54
C GLU A 25 -0.31 3.49 14.60
N ASN A 26 -0.75 3.65 15.85
CA ASN A 26 -0.39 2.76 16.95
C ASN A 26 -0.86 1.33 16.67
N LEU A 27 -2.10 1.13 16.23
CA LEU A 27 -2.62 -0.17 15.85
C LEU A 27 -1.75 -0.81 14.77
N GLY A 28 -1.43 -0.07 13.70
CA GLY A 28 -0.58 -0.58 12.62
C GLY A 28 0.80 -1.00 13.11
N THR A 29 1.40 -0.22 14.02
CA THR A 29 2.71 -0.51 14.61
C THR A 29 2.67 -1.74 15.52
N THR A 30 1.64 -1.84 16.36
CA THR A 30 1.44 -2.98 17.26
C THR A 30 1.25 -4.27 16.47
N LEU A 31 0.42 -4.27 15.42
CA LEU A 31 0.18 -5.44 14.57
C LEU A 31 1.48 -5.94 13.91
N ARG A 32 2.33 -5.04 13.40
CA ARG A 32 3.61 -5.43 12.79
C ARG A 32 4.61 -6.01 13.80
N LYS A 33 4.52 -5.62 15.07
CA LYS A 33 5.41 -6.12 16.15
C LYS A 33 4.87 -7.38 16.84
N ALA A 34 3.61 -7.75 16.58
CA ALA A 34 2.93 -8.83 17.30
C ALA A 34 3.25 -10.24 16.79
N GLY A 35 4.00 -10.37 15.69
CA GLY A 35 4.23 -11.65 15.05
C GLY A 35 5.63 -11.81 14.45
N PRO A 36 5.92 -12.97 13.86
CA PRO A 36 7.26 -13.32 13.38
C PRO A 36 7.58 -12.77 11.98
N LEU A 37 6.61 -12.15 11.29
CA LEU A 37 6.80 -11.64 9.94
C LEU A 37 7.57 -10.32 9.97
N ASP A 38 8.56 -10.19 9.09
CA ASP A 38 9.26 -8.92 8.91
C ASP A 38 8.35 -7.85 8.28
N GLU A 39 8.81 -6.60 8.29
CA GLU A 39 8.03 -5.45 7.82
C GLU A 39 7.72 -5.55 6.32
N LYS A 40 8.67 -6.06 5.53
CA LYS A 40 8.51 -6.29 4.09
C LYS A 40 7.35 -7.26 3.83
N THR A 41 7.41 -8.44 4.44
CA THR A 41 6.43 -9.52 4.28
C THR A 41 5.06 -9.07 4.80
N SER A 42 5.02 -8.38 5.93
CA SER A 42 3.78 -7.80 6.48
C SER A 42 3.07 -6.89 5.48
N HIS A 43 3.82 -6.02 4.79
CA HIS A 43 3.23 -5.15 3.77
C HIS A 43 2.86 -5.87 2.47
N LEU A 44 3.58 -6.92 2.07
CA LEU A 44 3.17 -7.76 0.93
C LEU A 44 1.86 -8.51 1.20
N VAL A 45 1.69 -9.04 2.42
CA VAL A 45 0.42 -9.67 2.85
C VAL A 45 -0.72 -8.66 2.84
N GLN A 46 -0.50 -7.46 3.38
CA GLN A 46 -1.52 -6.41 3.38
C GLN A 46 -1.82 -5.86 1.99
N LEU A 47 -0.83 -5.82 1.09
CA LEU A 47 -1.00 -5.49 -0.33
C LEU A 47 -1.93 -6.50 -1.00
N ALA A 48 -1.72 -7.80 -0.77
CA ALA A 48 -2.59 -8.83 -1.31
C ALA A 48 -4.03 -8.70 -0.81
N ALA A 49 -4.22 -8.43 0.48
CA ALA A 49 -5.55 -8.15 1.05
C ALA A 49 -6.18 -6.89 0.44
N ALA A 50 -5.41 -5.81 0.26
CA ALA A 50 -5.88 -4.58 -0.38
C ALA A 50 -6.34 -4.81 -1.82
N ALA A 51 -5.62 -5.65 -2.58
CA ALA A 51 -6.01 -6.06 -3.92
C ALA A 51 -7.34 -6.84 -3.90
N ALA A 52 -7.47 -7.81 -3.00
CA ALA A 52 -8.68 -8.62 -2.83
C ALA A 52 -9.91 -7.78 -2.42
N CYS A 53 -9.72 -6.73 -1.63
CA CYS A 53 -10.78 -5.78 -1.26
C CYS A 53 -10.99 -4.64 -2.28
N HIS A 54 -10.32 -4.67 -3.43
CA HIS A 54 -10.42 -3.66 -4.49
C HIS A 54 -10.14 -2.22 -4.01
N SER A 55 -9.16 -2.07 -3.11
CA SER A 55 -8.85 -0.78 -2.46
C SER A 55 -7.60 -0.13 -3.07
N GLU A 56 -7.77 0.68 -4.12
CA GLU A 56 -6.68 1.36 -4.84
C GLU A 56 -5.74 2.13 -3.89
N GLY A 57 -6.29 2.93 -2.98
CA GLY A 57 -5.51 3.72 -2.04
C GLY A 57 -4.65 2.85 -1.11
N SER A 58 -5.19 1.70 -0.69
CA SER A 58 -4.49 0.75 0.16
C SER A 58 -3.41 -0.02 -0.62
N VAL A 59 -3.69 -0.40 -1.87
CA VAL A 59 -2.69 -0.98 -2.78
C VAL A 59 -1.51 -0.03 -2.97
N CYS A 60 -1.78 1.23 -3.31
CA CYS A 60 -0.73 2.25 -3.44
C CYS A 60 0.05 2.48 -2.13
N SER A 61 -0.62 2.42 -0.98
CA SER A 61 0.00 2.60 0.33
C SER A 61 0.93 1.45 0.69
N HIS A 62 0.43 0.21 0.60
CA HIS A 62 1.20 -0.99 0.95
C HIS A 62 2.32 -1.29 -0.05
N ALA A 63 2.13 -1.05 -1.35
CA ALA A 63 3.21 -1.15 -2.33
C ALA A 63 4.36 -0.18 -1.99
N ARG A 64 4.05 1.09 -1.67
CA ARG A 64 5.06 2.08 -1.27
C ARG A 64 5.80 1.68 0.00
N ARG A 65 5.07 1.22 1.01
CA ARG A 65 5.67 0.84 2.30
C ARG A 65 6.48 -0.45 2.20
N ALA A 66 6.03 -1.42 1.39
CA ALA A 66 6.82 -2.60 1.05
C ALA A 66 8.16 -2.19 0.40
N MET A 67 8.14 -1.27 -0.58
CA MET A 67 9.36 -0.72 -1.21
C MET A 67 10.25 0.07 -0.23
N GLN A 68 9.69 0.67 0.83
CA GLN A 68 10.45 1.33 1.89
C GLN A 68 11.10 0.32 2.83
N ALA A 69 10.43 -0.82 3.05
CA ALA A 69 10.93 -1.97 3.81
C ALA A 69 11.87 -2.88 3.00
N GLY A 70 12.25 -2.49 1.78
CA GLY A 70 13.23 -3.20 0.96
C GLY A 70 12.64 -4.19 -0.05
N ALA A 71 11.32 -4.22 -0.26
CA ALA A 71 10.74 -5.00 -1.35
C ALA A 71 11.22 -4.50 -2.72
N THR A 72 11.47 -5.42 -3.64
CA THR A 72 11.72 -5.08 -5.05
C THR A 72 10.42 -4.96 -5.84
N PRO A 73 10.42 -4.26 -6.99
CA PRO A 73 9.28 -4.26 -7.91
C PRO A 73 8.83 -5.68 -8.32
N GLU A 74 9.78 -6.59 -8.49
CA GLU A 74 9.52 -7.99 -8.84
C GLU A 74 8.80 -8.74 -7.72
N GLU A 75 9.18 -8.52 -6.46
CA GLU A 75 8.48 -9.11 -5.30
C GLU A 75 7.03 -8.60 -5.19
N ILE A 76 6.79 -7.31 -5.48
CA ILE A 76 5.45 -6.72 -5.51
C ILE A 76 4.61 -7.31 -6.65
N ASN A 77 5.18 -7.35 -7.86
CA ASN A 77 4.50 -7.89 -9.03
C ASN A 77 4.16 -9.38 -8.84
N HIS A 78 5.10 -10.17 -8.31
CA HIS A 78 4.85 -11.58 -8.04
C HIS A 78 3.77 -11.76 -6.96
N THR A 79 3.82 -10.99 -5.86
CA THR A 79 2.79 -11.03 -4.82
C THR A 79 1.38 -10.81 -5.39
N LEU A 80 1.22 -9.86 -6.31
CA LEU A 80 -0.05 -9.60 -6.98
C LEU A 80 -0.41 -10.69 -8.00
N LEU A 81 0.55 -11.16 -8.80
CA LEU A 81 0.33 -12.24 -9.79
C LEU A 81 -0.16 -13.55 -9.15
N LEU A 82 0.28 -13.87 -7.93
CA LEU A 82 -0.22 -15.03 -7.18
C LEU A 82 -1.74 -14.97 -6.92
N LEU A 83 -2.35 -13.79 -6.99
CA LEU A 83 -3.76 -13.59 -6.73
C LEU A 83 -4.64 -13.90 -7.94
N VAL A 84 -4.08 -14.11 -9.15
CA VAL A 84 -4.87 -14.42 -10.36
C VAL A 84 -5.80 -15.62 -10.13
N SER A 85 -5.33 -16.66 -9.45
CA SER A 85 -6.13 -17.85 -9.13
C SER A 85 -7.16 -17.63 -8.01
N THR A 86 -7.02 -16.57 -7.23
CA THR A 86 -7.81 -16.35 -6.01
C THR A 86 -8.87 -15.27 -6.20
N ILE A 87 -8.54 -14.18 -6.88
CA ILE A 87 -9.42 -13.02 -7.09
C ILE A 87 -9.69 -12.75 -8.59
N GLY A 88 -9.10 -13.55 -9.48
CA GLY A 88 -9.29 -13.44 -10.92
C GLY A 88 -8.37 -12.43 -11.61
N PHE A 89 -8.24 -12.59 -12.93
CA PHE A 89 -7.37 -11.79 -13.76
C PHE A 89 -7.69 -10.28 -13.76
N PRO A 90 -8.96 -9.84 -13.93
CA PRO A 90 -9.25 -8.39 -14.03
C PRO A 90 -8.90 -7.63 -12.76
N GLN A 91 -9.23 -8.18 -11.59
CA GLN A 91 -8.95 -7.54 -10.31
C GLN A 91 -7.45 -7.51 -10.01
N THR A 92 -6.72 -8.57 -10.39
CA THR A 92 -5.26 -8.62 -10.27
C THR A 92 -4.58 -7.57 -11.14
N MET A 93 -4.99 -7.44 -12.42
CA MET A 93 -4.42 -6.44 -13.34
C MET A 93 -4.68 -5.01 -12.88
N ALA A 94 -5.86 -4.73 -12.32
CA ALA A 94 -6.15 -3.43 -11.72
C ALA A 94 -5.19 -3.11 -10.57
N ALA A 95 -4.99 -4.07 -9.65
CA ALA A 95 -4.06 -3.91 -8.53
C ALA A 95 -2.61 -3.70 -8.99
N MET A 96 -2.16 -4.43 -10.01
CA MET A 96 -0.83 -4.26 -10.60
C MET A 96 -0.65 -2.86 -11.19
N SER A 97 -1.65 -2.37 -11.95
CA SER A 97 -1.62 -1.01 -12.51
C SER A 97 -1.53 0.07 -11.42
N TRP A 98 -2.23 -0.08 -10.30
CA TRP A 98 -2.12 0.86 -9.18
C TRP A 98 -0.77 0.79 -8.48
N ALA A 99 -0.20 -0.40 -8.29
CA ALA A 99 1.13 -0.58 -7.72
C ALA A 99 2.22 0.02 -8.62
N GLU A 100 2.09 -0.10 -9.94
CA GLU A 100 3.02 0.45 -10.93
C GLU A 100 3.16 1.97 -10.83
N GLN A 101 2.04 2.69 -10.64
CA GLN A 101 2.05 4.14 -10.41
C GLN A 101 2.93 4.59 -9.22
N VAL A 102 3.17 3.70 -8.26
CA VAL A 102 4.04 3.94 -7.10
C VAL A 102 5.49 3.63 -7.44
N MET A 103 5.73 2.53 -8.16
CA MET A 103 7.07 2.06 -8.52
C MET A 103 7.76 3.02 -9.49
N GLU A 104 7.04 3.54 -10.49
CA GLU A 104 7.57 4.49 -11.47
C GLU A 104 7.96 5.84 -10.85
N LYS A 105 7.19 6.31 -9.86
CA LYS A 105 7.46 7.60 -9.19
C LYS A 105 8.77 7.59 -8.41
N LYS A 106 9.26 6.42 -7.98
CA LYS A 106 10.56 6.28 -7.28
C LYS A 106 11.74 6.35 -8.26
N GLN A 107 11.55 5.99 -9.53
CA GLN A 107 12.62 6.01 -10.54
C GLN A 107 12.92 7.43 -11.06
N LYS A 108 11.92 8.32 -11.13
CA LYS A 108 12.09 9.71 -11.58
C LYS A 108 12.64 10.67 -10.53
N GLY A 109 12.91 10.19 -9.31
CA GLY A 109 13.43 10.98 -8.19
C GLY A 109 14.88 10.65 -7.81
N LYS A 110 15.62 9.98 -8.71
CA LYS A 110 17.06 9.73 -8.61
C LYS A 110 17.81 10.65 -9.56
#